data_AF-A0A7W0QVS5-F1
#
_entry.id   AF-A0A7W0QVS5-F1
#
_cell.length_a   1.000
_cell.length_b   1.000
_cell.length_c   1.000
_cell.angle_alpha   90.00
_cell.angle_beta   90.00
_cell.angle_gamma   90.00
#
_symmetry.space_group_name_H-M   'P 1'
#
loop_
_entity.id
_entity.type
_entity.pdbx_description
1 polymer ?
#
loop_
_entity_poly.entity_id
_entity_poly.type
_entity_poly.pdbx_seq_one_letter_code
_entity_poly.pdbx_strand_id
1 'polypeptide(L)'
;MLKPDDRVVVYMRPGCHVCARVKKFLTEHDVPYEARDVDGDPLTPRELWDLFNRKADRLRVPFTALNDGEDVVLGFDPQRLEGVFVHGELGGVQVATAVTGVSGYDEFTTAELDGTRWVAREREGSDAQPTGRGQDIETGAGYLRISKPEHDVGYLSTQRFATPPGSLVSFQVDMSFEAGLQPAPLLGPPLGEVGLRDLPTGMLLGFEVTNEAIVAVHRRTGVAGVAAESEHFAHRVFTDLDSKAGQSHRYRISYRHDTSQARWYVDDRSVYDAIAPLQIEGVSLSMGLVLGDGTDTVDASRQSAVATWTPWQVVTT
;
A
#
# COMPACT_ATOMS: atom_id res chain seq x y z
N MET A 1 22.37 -4.19 -1.12
CA MET A 1 22.95 -5.17 -2.06
C MET A 1 23.15 -6.47 -1.29
N LEU A 2 22.96 -7.63 -1.91
CA LEU A 2 23.21 -8.92 -1.25
C LEU A 2 24.67 -9.02 -0.76
N LYS A 3 24.87 -9.65 0.39
CA LYS A 3 26.19 -9.96 0.93
C LYS A 3 26.80 -11.13 0.15
N PRO A 4 28.14 -11.25 0.12
CA PRO A 4 28.82 -12.36 -0.56
C PRO A 4 28.38 -13.75 -0.11
N ASP A 5 27.91 -13.89 1.13
CA ASP A 5 27.49 -15.15 1.72
C ASP A 5 25.98 -15.41 1.59
N ASP A 6 25.22 -14.48 0.97
CA ASP A 6 23.78 -14.62 0.83
C ASP A 6 23.42 -15.69 -0.21
N ARG A 7 22.56 -16.64 0.17
CA ARG A 7 22.10 -17.74 -0.69
C ARG A 7 20.68 -17.50 -1.16
N VAL A 8 20.48 -17.45 -2.47
CA VAL A 8 19.17 -17.36 -3.11
C VAL A 8 18.75 -18.73 -3.64
N VAL A 9 17.58 -19.22 -3.26
CA VAL A 9 17.02 -20.50 -3.72
C VAL A 9 15.65 -20.29 -4.37
N VAL A 10 15.53 -20.64 -5.64
CA VAL A 10 14.26 -20.67 -6.38
C VAL A 10 13.67 -22.06 -6.28
N TYR A 11 12.58 -22.19 -5.53
CA TYR A 11 11.80 -23.41 -5.44
C TYR A 11 10.81 -23.47 -6.59
N MET A 12 10.88 -24.52 -7.40
CA MET A 12 10.14 -24.62 -8.66
C MET A 12 9.69 -26.04 -8.96
N ARG A 13 8.86 -26.19 -10.00
CA ARG A 13 8.52 -27.47 -10.63
C ARG A 13 8.96 -27.49 -12.10
N PRO A 14 9.25 -28.66 -12.69
CA PRO A 14 9.53 -28.78 -14.11
C PRO A 14 8.36 -28.26 -14.96
N GLY A 15 8.65 -27.58 -16.05
CA GLY A 15 7.63 -27.04 -16.97
C GLY A 15 6.88 -25.79 -16.47
N CYS A 16 7.21 -25.26 -15.30
CA CYS A 16 6.59 -24.05 -14.76
C CYS A 16 7.03 -22.78 -15.53
N HIS A 17 6.13 -22.18 -16.31
CA HIS A 17 6.39 -20.95 -17.07
C HIS A 17 6.74 -19.74 -16.20
N VAL A 18 6.09 -19.59 -15.04
CA VAL A 18 6.37 -18.50 -14.10
C VAL A 18 7.76 -18.63 -13.50
N CYS A 19 8.19 -19.87 -13.21
CA CYS A 19 9.53 -20.16 -12.69
C CYS A 19 10.62 -19.77 -13.70
N ALA A 20 10.35 -19.93 -15.01
CA ALA A 20 11.27 -19.46 -16.06
C ALA A 20 11.43 -17.93 -16.05
N ARG A 21 10.37 -17.18 -15.75
CA ARG A 21 10.41 -15.71 -15.64
C ARG A 21 11.26 -15.25 -14.45
N VAL A 22 11.08 -15.87 -13.28
CA VAL A 22 11.89 -15.59 -12.08
C VAL A 22 13.37 -15.84 -12.35
N LYS A 23 13.69 -17.00 -12.93
CA LYS A 23 15.07 -17.36 -13.29
C LYS A 23 15.69 -16.38 -14.29
N LYS A 24 14.92 -16.01 -15.32
CA LYS A 24 15.34 -15.03 -16.31
C LYS A 24 15.67 -13.69 -15.64
N PHE A 25 14.78 -13.20 -14.78
CA PHE A 25 15.00 -11.96 -14.03
C PHE A 25 16.29 -12.02 -13.19
N LEU A 26 16.45 -13.06 -12.37
CA LEU A 26 17.65 -13.19 -11.53
C LEU A 26 18.94 -13.25 -12.37
N THR A 27 18.90 -13.92 -13.52
CA THR A 27 20.02 -13.94 -14.48
C THR A 27 20.28 -12.58 -15.12
N GLU A 28 19.25 -11.83 -15.52
CA GLU A 28 19.38 -10.50 -16.13
C GLU A 28 19.93 -9.45 -15.16
N HIS A 29 19.73 -9.65 -13.85
CA HIS A 29 20.20 -8.76 -12.79
C HIS A 29 21.46 -9.29 -12.08
N ASP A 30 22.16 -10.26 -12.68
CA ASP A 30 23.40 -10.86 -12.13
C ASP A 30 23.28 -11.39 -10.70
N VAL A 31 22.09 -11.85 -10.30
CA VAL A 31 21.84 -12.47 -8.98
C VAL A 31 22.13 -13.98 -9.07
N PRO A 32 23.14 -14.51 -8.37
CA PRO A 32 23.37 -15.95 -8.31
C PRO A 32 22.26 -16.65 -7.53
N TYR A 33 21.75 -17.77 -8.06
CA TYR A 33 20.70 -18.55 -7.39
C TYR A 33 20.85 -20.07 -7.63
N GLU A 34 20.31 -20.85 -6.70
CA GLU A 34 20.08 -22.28 -6.83
C GLU A 34 18.64 -22.55 -7.23
N ALA A 35 18.40 -23.46 -8.17
CA ALA A 35 17.05 -23.91 -8.50
C ALA A 35 16.79 -25.29 -7.88
N ARG A 36 15.77 -25.37 -7.01
CA ARG A 36 15.35 -26.61 -6.36
C ARG A 36 14.02 -27.09 -6.92
N ASP A 37 14.01 -28.31 -7.44
CA ASP A 37 12.79 -28.97 -7.91
C ASP A 37 12.06 -29.60 -6.73
N VAL A 38 10.90 -29.05 -6.35
CA VAL A 38 10.13 -29.54 -5.19
C VAL A 38 9.40 -30.86 -5.45
N ASP A 39 9.28 -31.30 -6.71
CA ASP A 39 8.70 -32.61 -7.03
C ASP A 39 9.77 -33.71 -6.94
N GLY A 40 11.01 -33.40 -7.32
CA GLY A 40 12.16 -34.32 -7.25
C GLY A 40 12.86 -34.36 -5.89
N ASP A 41 12.90 -33.23 -5.18
CA ASP A 41 13.46 -33.06 -3.85
C ASP A 41 12.48 -32.28 -2.96
N PRO A 42 11.48 -32.99 -2.37
CA PRO A 42 10.45 -32.36 -1.57
C PRO A 42 11.01 -31.67 -0.32
N LEU A 43 10.42 -30.53 0.03
CA LEU A 43 10.72 -29.84 1.28
C LEU A 43 10.41 -30.74 2.48
N THR A 44 11.32 -30.78 3.44
CA THR A 44 11.08 -31.44 4.72
C THR A 44 9.98 -30.71 5.51
N PRO A 45 9.29 -31.38 6.44
CA PRO A 45 8.30 -30.74 7.31
C PRO A 45 8.84 -29.53 8.08
N ARG A 46 10.13 -29.56 8.44
CA ARG A 46 10.79 -28.45 9.13
C ARG A 46 11.02 -27.26 8.20
N GLU A 47 11.53 -27.50 6.98
CA GLU A 47 11.71 -26.43 5.99
C GLU A 47 10.37 -25.80 5.60
N LEU A 48 9.32 -26.62 5.41
CA LEU A 48 7.97 -26.12 5.21
C LEU A 48 7.53 -25.24 6.39
N TRP A 49 7.66 -25.73 7.63
CA TRP A 49 7.29 -24.98 8.82
C TRP A 49 8.04 -23.65 8.98
N ASP A 50 9.35 -23.65 8.70
CA ASP A 50 10.20 -22.46 8.76
C ASP A 50 9.83 -21.44 7.68
N LEU A 51 9.47 -21.91 6.46
CA LEU A 51 9.02 -21.05 5.36
C LEU A 51 7.58 -20.52 5.56
N PHE A 52 6.67 -21.35 6.07
CA PHE A 52 5.28 -20.99 6.33
C PHE A 52 5.17 -19.93 7.43
N ASN A 53 5.86 -20.12 8.56
CA ASN A 53 5.74 -19.19 9.70
C ASN A 53 6.48 -17.87 9.51
N ARG A 54 7.36 -17.76 8.50
CA ARG A 54 8.20 -16.56 8.32
C ARG A 54 7.70 -15.57 7.30
N LYS A 55 6.75 -15.93 6.40
CA LYS A 55 6.10 -15.00 5.44
C LYS A 55 5.17 -15.62 4.39
N ALA A 56 5.00 -16.95 4.35
CA ALA A 56 4.24 -17.59 3.27
C ALA A 56 2.99 -18.30 3.80
N ASP A 57 1.85 -17.59 3.88
CA ASP A 57 0.56 -18.18 4.29
C ASP A 57 0.11 -19.33 3.36
N ARG A 58 0.60 -19.36 2.11
CA ARG A 58 0.44 -20.47 1.16
C ARG A 58 1.68 -20.61 0.25
N LEU A 59 2.49 -21.64 0.44
CA LEU A 59 3.57 -21.96 -0.49
C LEU A 59 3.02 -22.47 -1.83
N ARG A 60 3.00 -21.60 -2.84
CA ARG A 60 2.83 -21.98 -4.26
C ARG A 60 4.15 -21.73 -4.98
N VAL A 61 4.57 -22.68 -5.82
CA VAL A 61 5.74 -22.50 -6.68
C VAL A 61 5.40 -21.59 -7.89
N PRO A 62 6.35 -20.77 -8.38
CA PRO A 62 7.67 -20.56 -7.80
C PRO A 62 7.60 -19.74 -6.51
N PHE A 63 8.54 -19.97 -5.61
CA PHE A 63 8.91 -18.97 -4.62
C PHE A 63 10.43 -18.91 -4.51
N THR A 64 10.97 -17.73 -4.24
CA THR A 64 12.39 -17.48 -4.12
C THR A 64 12.70 -17.14 -2.68
N ALA A 65 13.55 -17.92 -2.03
CA ALA A 65 13.97 -17.68 -0.66
C ALA A 65 15.39 -17.13 -0.60
N LEU A 66 15.63 -16.21 0.32
CA LEU A 66 16.96 -15.79 0.74
C LEU A 66 17.35 -16.48 2.05
N ASN A 67 18.59 -16.94 2.17
CA ASN A 67 19.19 -17.46 3.41
C ASN A 67 18.27 -18.39 4.20
N ASP A 68 17.78 -19.44 3.52
CA ASP A 68 16.88 -20.45 4.09
C ASP A 68 15.61 -19.85 4.75
N GLY A 69 15.07 -18.78 4.17
CA GLY A 69 13.81 -18.15 4.58
C GLY A 69 13.98 -16.91 5.46
N GLU A 70 15.14 -16.24 5.42
CA GLU A 70 15.28 -14.86 5.91
C GLU A 70 14.34 -13.91 5.17
N ASP A 71 14.17 -14.14 3.87
CA ASP A 71 13.07 -13.55 3.11
C ASP A 71 12.55 -14.46 2.02
N VAL A 72 11.28 -14.27 1.62
CA VAL A 72 10.61 -15.10 0.62
C VAL A 72 9.77 -14.23 -0.31
N VAL A 73 10.02 -14.34 -1.61
CA VAL A 73 9.19 -13.76 -2.67
C VAL A 73 8.37 -14.85 -3.32
N LEU A 74 7.05 -14.73 -3.28
CA LEU A 74 6.13 -15.68 -3.91
C LEU A 74 5.85 -15.28 -5.37
N GLY A 75 5.91 -16.23 -6.29
CA GLY A 75 5.60 -16.03 -7.70
C GLY A 75 6.66 -15.22 -8.47
N PHE A 76 6.21 -14.55 -9.53
CA PHE A 76 7.01 -13.58 -10.27
C PHE A 76 6.50 -12.17 -9.96
N ASP A 77 7.14 -11.52 -8.99
CA ASP A 77 6.92 -10.13 -8.62
C ASP A 77 8.25 -9.38 -8.85
N PRO A 78 8.43 -8.69 -9.99
CA PRO A 78 9.71 -8.10 -10.34
C PRO A 78 10.15 -7.01 -9.36
N GLN A 79 9.21 -6.26 -8.77
CA GLN A 79 9.53 -5.22 -7.78
C GLN A 79 10.05 -5.85 -6.48
N ARG A 80 9.39 -6.91 -5.99
CA ARG A 80 9.89 -7.68 -4.83
C ARG A 80 11.21 -8.36 -5.12
N LEU A 81 11.37 -8.95 -6.31
CA LEU A 81 12.60 -9.62 -6.69
C LEU A 81 13.76 -8.62 -6.75
N GLU A 82 13.54 -7.43 -7.32
CA GLU A 82 14.54 -6.37 -7.39
C GLU A 82 14.90 -5.84 -5.99
N GLY A 83 13.91 -5.48 -5.18
CA GLY A 83 14.13 -5.01 -3.81
C GLY A 83 14.93 -6.02 -3.00
N VAL A 84 14.43 -7.25 -2.89
CA VAL A 84 15.04 -8.27 -2.03
C VAL A 84 16.40 -8.74 -2.58
N PHE A 85 16.48 -9.07 -3.86
CA PHE A 85 17.63 -9.81 -4.40
C PHE A 85 18.66 -8.95 -5.15
N VAL A 86 18.31 -7.74 -5.57
CA VAL A 86 19.26 -6.81 -6.21
C VAL A 86 19.70 -5.76 -5.20
N HIS A 87 18.72 -5.14 -4.52
CA HIS A 87 18.97 -4.07 -3.56
C HIS A 87 19.21 -4.57 -2.13
N GLY A 88 18.97 -5.85 -1.83
CA GLY A 88 19.17 -6.42 -0.49
C GLY A 88 18.16 -5.89 0.53
N GLU A 89 17.01 -5.44 0.07
CA GLU A 89 15.91 -4.90 0.87
C GLU A 89 15.11 -6.07 1.43
N LEU A 90 15.67 -6.68 2.48
CA LEU A 90 15.06 -7.79 3.18
C LEU A 90 13.68 -7.40 3.70
N GLY A 91 12.75 -8.30 3.46
CA GLY A 91 11.45 -8.35 4.07
C GLY A 91 10.31 -7.94 3.19
N GLY A 92 10.57 -7.64 1.90
CA GLY A 92 9.64 -7.09 0.90
C GLY A 92 8.29 -6.77 1.51
N VAL A 93 8.02 -5.47 1.72
CA VAL A 93 7.38 -4.93 2.94
C VAL A 93 8.49 -4.48 3.89
N GLN A 94 8.76 -3.18 3.85
CA GLN A 94 9.62 -2.52 4.84
C GLN A 94 9.40 -3.13 6.21
N VAL A 95 10.48 -3.55 6.90
CA VAL A 95 10.38 -4.00 8.29
C VAL A 95 9.53 -2.97 9.03
N ALA A 96 8.40 -3.42 9.57
CA ALA A 96 7.47 -2.50 10.18
C ALA A 96 8.13 -1.91 11.44
N THR A 97 8.28 -0.59 11.47
CA THR A 97 8.92 0.12 12.57
C THR A 97 7.89 0.33 13.67
N ALA A 98 8.14 -0.22 14.85
CA ALA A 98 7.33 0.08 16.01
C ALA A 98 7.55 1.54 16.43
N VAL A 99 6.44 2.26 16.61
CA VAL A 99 6.43 3.62 17.16
C VAL A 99 5.98 3.52 18.61
N THR A 100 6.66 4.23 19.52
CA THR A 100 6.26 4.35 20.92
C THR A 100 5.75 5.76 21.20
N GLY A 101 4.55 5.90 21.78
CA GLY A 101 3.96 7.21 22.06
C GLY A 101 3.39 7.87 20.79
N VAL A 102 3.66 9.16 20.60
CA VAL A 102 3.19 9.96 19.45
C VAL A 102 4.37 10.27 18.54
N SER A 103 4.24 10.03 17.24
CA SER A 103 5.25 10.38 16.22
C SER A 103 4.59 10.99 14.99
N GLY A 104 5.13 12.12 14.52
CA GLY A 104 4.89 12.61 13.17
C GLY A 104 5.68 11.77 12.14
N TYR A 105 5.12 11.58 10.94
CA TYR A 105 5.85 10.90 9.85
C TYR A 105 6.52 11.84 8.88
N ASP A 106 5.86 12.92 8.46
CA ASP A 106 6.43 13.95 7.58
C ASP A 106 5.77 15.29 7.93
N GLU A 107 6.60 16.27 8.26
CA GLU A 107 6.15 17.61 8.63
C GLU A 107 5.89 18.49 7.41
N PHE A 108 6.26 18.05 6.20
CA PHE A 108 6.12 18.80 4.93
C PHE A 108 6.71 20.22 4.99
N THR A 109 7.87 20.37 5.63
CA THR A 109 8.58 21.65 5.79
C THR A 109 9.64 21.89 4.72
N THR A 110 9.95 20.89 3.90
CA THR A 110 10.85 21.00 2.76
C THR A 110 10.15 21.60 1.54
N ALA A 111 10.90 22.28 0.67
CA ALA A 111 10.37 22.92 -0.53
C ALA A 111 9.88 21.92 -1.59
N GLU A 112 10.34 20.67 -1.51
CA GLU A 112 9.89 19.56 -2.34
C GLU A 112 9.41 18.43 -1.44
N LEU A 113 8.52 17.57 -1.96
CA LEU A 113 8.09 16.35 -1.27
C LEU A 113 9.31 15.43 -1.06
N ASP A 114 9.53 15.00 0.18
CA ASP A 114 10.67 14.17 0.55
C ASP A 114 10.56 12.77 -0.09
N GLY A 115 11.29 12.55 -1.19
CA GLY A 115 11.34 11.27 -1.88
C GLY A 115 11.95 10.13 -1.07
N THR A 116 12.59 10.43 0.08
CA THR A 116 13.02 9.40 1.03
C THR A 116 11.88 8.96 1.96
N ARG A 117 10.78 9.72 2.04
CA ARG A 117 9.57 9.43 2.82
C ARG A 117 8.38 9.01 1.95
N TRP A 118 8.33 9.45 0.70
CA TRP A 118 7.19 9.16 -0.17
C TRP A 118 7.63 8.60 -1.51
N VAL A 119 6.96 7.53 -1.93
CA VAL A 119 7.07 6.99 -3.28
C VAL A 119 5.75 7.20 -4.01
N ALA A 120 5.83 7.64 -5.27
CA ALA A 120 4.64 7.76 -6.12
C ALA A 120 4.02 6.37 -6.35
N ARG A 121 2.69 6.29 -6.29
CA ARG A 121 1.93 5.07 -6.49
C ARG A 121 1.40 5.01 -7.91
N GLU A 122 1.69 3.91 -8.62
CA GLU A 122 0.99 3.54 -9.84
C GLU A 122 -0.41 2.99 -9.50
N ARG A 123 -1.40 3.30 -10.35
CA ARG A 123 -2.73 2.73 -10.20
C ARG A 123 -2.67 1.22 -10.45
N GLU A 124 -3.24 0.43 -9.52
CA GLU A 124 -3.38 -1.02 -9.71
C GLU A 124 -4.13 -1.30 -11.02
N GLY A 125 -3.46 -1.94 -11.98
CA GLY A 125 -4.03 -2.33 -13.27
C GLY A 125 -3.98 -1.27 -14.38
N SER A 126 -3.28 -0.15 -14.22
CA SER A 126 -3.01 0.78 -15.34
C SER A 126 -1.63 0.52 -15.95
N ASP A 127 -1.55 0.39 -17.28
CA ASP A 127 -0.28 0.41 -18.03
C ASP A 127 0.34 1.83 -18.11
N ALA A 128 -0.28 2.82 -17.45
CA ALA A 128 0.21 4.19 -17.41
C ALA A 128 1.44 4.28 -16.51
N GLN A 129 2.55 4.76 -17.08
CA GLN A 129 3.73 5.13 -16.30
C GLN A 129 3.36 6.16 -15.22
N PRO A 130 4.03 6.15 -14.05
CA PRO A 130 3.89 7.17 -13.02
C PRO A 130 4.55 8.45 -13.54
N THR A 131 3.89 9.13 -14.46
CA THR A 131 4.40 10.38 -15.00
C THR A 131 4.06 11.47 -14.01
N GLY A 132 5.05 11.91 -13.23
CA GLY A 132 5.02 13.19 -12.53
C GLY A 132 5.01 14.40 -13.49
N ARG A 133 4.30 14.31 -14.60
CA ARG A 133 4.05 15.38 -15.56
C ARG A 133 2.60 15.80 -15.39
N GLY A 134 2.38 17.09 -15.14
CA GLY A 134 1.03 17.65 -15.14
C GLY A 134 0.33 17.72 -13.78
N GLN A 135 1.06 17.81 -12.67
CA GLN A 135 0.46 18.13 -11.36
C GLN A 135 1.25 19.22 -10.64
N ASP A 136 0.54 20.08 -9.92
CA ASP A 136 1.15 21.10 -9.06
C ASP A 136 1.24 20.52 -7.64
N ILE A 137 2.47 20.24 -7.18
CA ILE A 137 2.78 19.78 -5.82
C ILE A 137 3.34 20.96 -5.03
N GLU A 138 2.77 21.22 -3.87
CA GLU A 138 3.20 22.26 -2.96
C GLU A 138 3.47 21.67 -1.57
N THR A 139 4.67 21.94 -1.06
CA THR A 139 5.12 21.63 0.31
C THR A 139 5.88 22.84 0.89
N GLY A 140 6.35 22.74 2.13
CA GLY A 140 7.18 23.77 2.78
C GLY A 140 6.44 24.61 3.82
N ALA A 141 5.12 24.52 3.84
CA ALA A 141 4.24 25.27 4.74
C ALA A 141 3.56 24.40 5.80
N GLY A 142 4.08 23.19 6.05
CA GLY A 142 3.47 22.27 7.02
C GLY A 142 2.30 21.47 6.47
N TYR A 143 2.21 21.32 5.14
CA TYR A 143 1.21 20.50 4.46
C TYR A 143 1.76 20.00 3.13
N LEU A 144 1.17 18.92 2.62
CA LEU A 144 1.23 18.55 1.22
C LEU A 144 -0.05 19.02 0.54
N ARG A 145 0.07 19.77 -0.56
CA ARG A 145 -1.05 20.13 -1.43
C ARG A 145 -0.78 19.62 -2.84
N ILE A 146 -1.76 18.91 -3.38
CA ILE A 146 -1.74 18.45 -4.77
C ILE A 146 -2.89 19.14 -5.49
N SER A 147 -2.63 19.72 -6.64
CA SER A 147 -3.65 20.39 -7.45
C SER A 147 -3.45 20.17 -8.95
N LYS A 148 -4.57 20.28 -9.68
CA LYS A 148 -4.66 20.13 -11.14
C LYS A 148 -3.98 18.85 -11.65
N PRO A 149 -4.19 17.67 -11.03
CA PRO A 149 -3.56 16.48 -11.55
C PRO A 149 -4.18 16.14 -12.93
N GLU A 150 -3.33 15.78 -13.90
CA GLU A 150 -3.77 15.28 -15.21
C GLU A 150 -4.26 13.81 -15.14
N HIS A 151 -3.79 13.07 -14.13
CA HIS A 151 -4.10 11.65 -13.91
C HIS A 151 -4.32 11.37 -12.41
N ASP A 152 -4.79 10.17 -12.08
CA ASP A 152 -4.78 9.69 -10.70
C ASP A 152 -3.36 9.81 -10.12
N VAL A 153 -3.26 10.38 -8.93
CA VAL A 153 -1.97 10.59 -8.25
C VAL A 153 -2.08 10.08 -6.84
N GLY A 154 -1.10 9.29 -6.41
CA GLY A 154 -1.03 8.84 -5.04
C GLY A 154 0.40 8.70 -4.57
N TYR A 155 0.56 8.75 -3.25
CA TYR A 155 1.83 8.53 -2.57
C TYR A 155 1.66 7.45 -1.52
N LEU A 156 2.71 6.66 -1.35
CA LEU A 156 2.85 5.66 -0.30
C LEU A 156 4.06 6.01 0.56
N SER A 157 3.96 5.82 1.87
CA SER A 157 5.10 5.99 2.76
C SER A 157 6.20 4.96 2.48
N THR A 158 7.45 5.41 2.54
CA THR A 158 8.64 4.54 2.52
C THR A 158 8.91 3.88 3.88
N GLN A 159 8.13 4.24 4.90
CA GLN A 159 8.09 3.57 6.19
C GLN A 159 6.79 2.80 6.34
N ARG A 160 6.89 1.58 6.86
CA ARG A 160 5.78 0.80 7.36
C ARG A 160 5.75 0.89 8.88
N PHE A 161 4.57 1.08 9.42
CA PHE A 161 4.34 1.22 10.86
C PHE A 161 3.88 -0.11 11.42
N ALA A 162 4.58 -0.62 12.42
CA ALA A 162 4.20 -1.88 13.05
C ALA A 162 2.91 -1.72 13.85
N THR A 163 2.16 -2.82 13.92
CA THR A 163 0.99 -2.99 14.78
C THR A 163 1.26 -4.19 15.67
N PRO A 164 2.10 -4.09 16.72
CA PRO A 164 2.54 -5.25 17.49
C PRO A 164 1.41 -5.93 18.29
N PRO A 165 1.60 -7.19 18.71
CA PRO A 165 0.75 -7.83 19.72
C PRO A 165 0.51 -6.95 20.95
N GLY A 166 -0.74 -6.93 21.44
CA GLY A 166 -1.16 -6.11 22.57
C GLY A 166 -1.40 -4.63 22.27
N SER A 167 -1.05 -4.13 21.07
CA SER A 167 -1.12 -2.71 20.76
C SER A 167 -2.50 -2.24 20.28
N LEU A 168 -2.79 -0.97 20.58
CA LEU A 168 -3.71 -0.13 19.83
C LEU A 168 -2.90 0.95 19.13
N VAL A 169 -2.89 0.93 17.79
CA VAL A 169 -2.21 1.94 16.98
C VAL A 169 -3.25 2.81 16.29
N SER A 170 -3.06 4.13 16.32
CA SER A 170 -3.93 5.10 15.67
C SER A 170 -3.14 5.96 14.69
N PHE A 171 -3.70 6.15 13.51
CA PHE A 171 -3.13 6.93 12.44
C PHE A 171 -4.08 8.09 12.14
N GLN A 172 -3.56 9.31 12.17
CA GLN A 172 -4.35 10.52 12.03
C GLN A 172 -3.75 11.48 11.02
N VAL A 173 -4.60 12.12 10.24
CA VAL A 173 -4.25 13.18 9.30
C VAL A 173 -5.45 14.11 9.14
N ASP A 174 -5.21 15.41 9.03
CA ASP A 174 -6.26 16.35 8.61
C ASP A 174 -6.18 16.48 7.09
N MET A 175 -7.32 16.37 6.40
CA MET A 175 -7.39 16.51 4.95
C MET A 175 -8.54 17.42 4.55
N SER A 176 -8.29 18.29 3.58
CA SER A 176 -9.34 18.97 2.80
C SER A 176 -9.32 18.49 1.35
N PHE A 177 -10.50 18.50 0.73
CA PHE A 177 -10.67 18.13 -0.67
C PHE A 177 -11.67 19.07 -1.35
N GLU A 178 -11.37 19.49 -2.56
CA GLU A 178 -12.30 20.16 -3.45
C GLU A 178 -12.10 19.68 -4.89
N ALA A 179 -13.21 19.48 -5.59
CA ALA A 179 -13.22 19.27 -7.02
C ALA A 179 -14.10 20.32 -7.73
N GLY A 180 -13.73 20.68 -8.95
CA GLY A 180 -14.56 21.44 -9.88
C GLY A 180 -15.82 20.67 -10.29
N LEU A 181 -16.62 21.26 -11.18
CA LEU A 181 -17.88 20.68 -11.66
C LEU A 181 -17.68 19.24 -12.18
N GLN A 182 -18.58 18.33 -11.75
CA GLN A 182 -18.48 16.89 -11.94
C GLN A 182 -18.20 16.46 -13.40
N PRO A 183 -17.37 15.42 -13.63
CA PRO A 183 -17.35 14.71 -14.91
C PRO A 183 -18.71 14.04 -15.18
N ALA A 184 -18.93 13.66 -16.44
CA ALA A 184 -20.18 13.06 -16.90
C ALA A 184 -20.60 11.83 -16.05
N PRO A 185 -21.90 11.49 -15.94
CA PRO A 185 -22.45 10.49 -15.00
C PRO A 185 -21.85 9.07 -15.06
N LEU A 186 -21.07 8.76 -16.09
CA LEU A 186 -20.45 7.46 -16.33
C LEU A 186 -19.08 7.31 -15.64
N LEU A 187 -18.46 8.42 -15.24
CA LEU A 187 -17.16 8.47 -14.59
C LEU A 187 -17.42 8.84 -13.14
N GLY A 188 -17.07 7.98 -12.19
CA GLY A 188 -17.25 8.28 -10.76
C GLY A 188 -16.66 9.64 -10.39
N PRO A 189 -17.17 10.31 -9.35
CA PRO A 189 -16.71 11.65 -9.01
C PRO A 189 -15.24 11.62 -8.59
N PRO A 190 -14.48 12.70 -8.87
CA PRO A 190 -13.15 12.85 -8.29
C PRO A 190 -13.21 12.76 -6.77
N LEU A 191 -12.21 12.16 -6.16
CA LEU A 191 -12.12 11.99 -4.72
C LEU A 191 -10.70 12.16 -4.19
N GLY A 192 -10.61 12.60 -2.93
CA GLY A 192 -9.40 12.57 -2.13
C GLY A 192 -9.33 11.29 -1.32
N GLU A 193 -8.14 10.70 -1.23
CA GLU A 193 -7.88 9.49 -0.46
C GLU A 193 -6.95 9.76 0.73
N VAL A 194 -7.27 9.13 1.86
CA VAL A 194 -6.33 8.82 2.95
C VAL A 194 -6.48 7.35 3.30
N GLY A 195 -5.38 6.63 3.49
CA GLY A 195 -5.48 5.20 3.73
C GLY A 195 -4.25 4.56 4.35
N LEU A 196 -4.50 3.44 5.02
CA LEU A 196 -3.54 2.51 5.58
C LEU A 196 -3.55 1.27 4.68
N ARG A 197 -2.39 0.91 4.17
CA ARG A 197 -2.21 -0.22 3.24
C ARG A 197 -1.35 -1.28 3.86
N ASP A 198 -1.89 -2.48 3.92
CA ASP A 198 -1.15 -3.68 4.26
C ASP A 198 -1.00 -4.54 3.00
N LEU A 199 0.00 -4.19 2.20
CA LEU A 199 0.33 -4.88 0.94
C LEU A 199 0.42 -6.42 1.04
N PRO A 200 1.05 -7.02 2.08
CA PRO A 200 1.18 -8.48 2.16
C PRO A 200 -0.14 -9.21 2.41
N THR A 201 -1.17 -8.56 2.95
CA THR A 201 -2.52 -9.16 3.10
C THR A 201 -3.51 -8.65 2.04
N GLY A 202 -3.15 -7.59 1.33
CA GLY A 202 -4.02 -6.84 0.41
C GLY A 202 -5.04 -5.95 1.14
N MET A 203 -4.90 -5.75 2.45
CA MET A 203 -5.85 -4.97 3.24
C MET A 203 -5.66 -3.47 3.02
N LEU A 204 -6.78 -2.76 2.89
CA LEU A 204 -6.87 -1.31 2.83
C LEU A 204 -7.93 -0.82 3.81
N LEU A 205 -7.51 0.07 4.70
CA LEU A 205 -8.37 0.80 5.62
C LEU A 205 -8.23 2.29 5.29
N GLY A 206 -9.30 3.00 4.96
CA GLY A 206 -9.15 4.38 4.52
C GLY A 206 -10.41 5.22 4.54
N PHE A 207 -10.30 6.42 4.01
CA PHE A 207 -11.40 7.29 3.64
C PHE A 207 -11.28 7.70 2.18
N GLU A 208 -12.42 7.75 1.50
CA GLU A 208 -12.62 8.39 0.21
C GLU A 208 -13.52 9.61 0.43
N VAL A 209 -13.12 10.78 -0.06
CA VAL A 209 -13.82 12.05 0.22
C VAL A 209 -14.13 12.77 -1.08
N THR A 210 -15.38 13.19 -1.21
CA THR A 210 -15.87 14.02 -2.31
C THR A 210 -16.33 15.37 -1.76
N ASN A 211 -16.81 16.26 -2.65
CA ASN A 211 -17.43 17.52 -2.22
C ASN A 211 -18.71 17.34 -1.38
N GLU A 212 -19.30 16.14 -1.37
CA GLU A 212 -20.64 15.89 -0.81
C GLU A 212 -20.66 14.78 0.24
N ALA A 213 -19.67 13.88 0.23
CA ALA A 213 -19.67 12.69 1.07
C ALA A 213 -18.28 12.33 1.58
N ILE A 214 -18.27 11.83 2.82
CA ILE A 214 -17.15 11.11 3.42
C ILE A 214 -17.51 9.63 3.47
N VAL A 215 -16.66 8.78 2.91
CA VAL A 215 -16.85 7.33 2.83
C VAL A 215 -15.74 6.64 3.59
N ALA A 216 -16.08 5.85 4.62
CA ALA A 216 -15.15 4.94 5.26
C ALA A 216 -14.96 3.69 4.38
N VAL A 217 -13.71 3.30 4.16
CA VAL A 217 -13.33 2.19 3.28
C VAL A 217 -12.66 1.08 4.08
N HIS A 218 -13.20 -0.13 3.94
CA HIS A 218 -12.61 -1.38 4.42
C HIS A 218 -12.61 -2.38 3.27
N ARG A 219 -11.43 -2.69 2.75
CA ARG A 219 -11.28 -3.43 1.50
C ARG A 219 -10.13 -4.41 1.58
N ARG A 220 -10.27 -5.53 0.89
CA ARG A 220 -9.17 -6.44 0.56
C ARG A 220 -9.05 -6.53 -0.96
N THR A 221 -7.95 -6.00 -1.50
CA THR A 221 -7.71 -5.97 -2.95
C THR A 221 -7.13 -7.28 -3.45
N GLY A 222 -7.36 -7.53 -4.74
CA GLY A 222 -6.79 -8.66 -5.45
C GLY A 222 -5.34 -8.46 -5.82
N VAL A 223 -4.46 -8.55 -4.83
CA VAL A 223 -3.03 -8.64 -5.10
C VAL A 223 -2.73 -10.06 -5.58
N ALA A 224 -2.20 -10.17 -6.80
CA ALA A 224 -1.92 -11.47 -7.43
C ALA A 224 -0.96 -12.29 -6.56
N GLY A 225 -1.37 -13.50 -6.18
CA GLY A 225 -0.59 -14.37 -5.30
C GLY A 225 -0.78 -14.14 -3.80
N VAL A 226 -1.50 -13.08 -3.40
CA VAL A 226 -1.76 -12.74 -1.98
C VAL A 226 -3.18 -13.11 -1.54
N ALA A 227 -4.20 -12.79 -2.34
CA ALA A 227 -5.60 -13.08 -2.01
C ALA A 227 -6.31 -13.75 -3.19
N ALA A 228 -7.01 -14.87 -2.94
CA ALA A 228 -7.89 -15.45 -3.95
C ALA A 228 -9.08 -14.52 -4.23
N GLU A 229 -9.63 -14.56 -5.44
CA GLU A 229 -10.78 -13.72 -5.84
C GLU A 229 -11.97 -13.83 -4.88
N SER A 230 -12.21 -15.03 -4.35
CA SER A 230 -13.25 -15.28 -3.34
C SER A 230 -13.01 -14.58 -1.99
N GLU A 231 -11.81 -14.08 -1.74
CA GLU A 231 -11.43 -13.37 -0.53
C GLU A 231 -11.49 -11.84 -0.71
N HIS A 232 -11.78 -11.37 -1.93
CA HIS A 232 -11.85 -9.95 -2.24
C HIS A 232 -13.16 -9.37 -1.72
N PHE A 233 -13.08 -8.19 -1.12
CA PHE A 233 -14.26 -7.42 -0.77
C PHE A 233 -13.92 -5.94 -0.75
N ALA A 234 -14.93 -5.11 -0.97
CA ALA A 234 -14.84 -3.67 -0.82
C ALA A 234 -16.09 -3.17 -0.11
N HIS A 235 -15.96 -2.86 1.18
CA HIS A 235 -16.99 -2.17 1.93
C HIS A 235 -16.72 -0.67 1.84
N ARG A 236 -17.68 0.05 1.24
CA ARG A 236 -17.69 1.50 1.14
C ARG A 236 -18.90 1.99 1.95
N VAL A 237 -18.63 2.55 3.13
CA VAL A 237 -19.65 2.95 4.09
C VAL A 237 -19.75 4.46 4.09
N PHE A 238 -20.84 4.97 3.52
CA PHE A 238 -21.16 6.39 3.58
C PHE A 238 -21.43 6.78 5.03
N THR A 239 -20.71 7.79 5.51
CA THR A 239 -20.94 8.31 6.87
C THR A 239 -22.14 9.25 6.86
N ASP A 240 -22.68 9.58 8.04
CA ASP A 240 -23.75 10.55 8.22
C ASP A 240 -23.24 11.99 8.36
N LEU A 241 -21.95 12.21 8.05
CA LEU A 241 -21.32 13.53 8.08
C LEU A 241 -21.28 14.13 6.68
N ASP A 242 -21.64 15.40 6.60
CA ASP A 242 -21.53 16.18 5.37
C ASP A 242 -20.06 16.52 5.10
N SER A 243 -19.65 16.44 3.84
CA SER A 243 -18.44 17.08 3.32
C SER A 243 -18.83 18.36 2.58
N LYS A 244 -17.90 19.32 2.49
CA LYS A 244 -18.02 20.48 1.60
C LYS A 244 -16.69 20.72 0.91
N ALA A 245 -16.75 21.27 -0.30
CA ALA A 245 -15.56 21.66 -1.05
C ALA A 245 -14.61 22.52 -0.19
N GLY A 246 -13.38 22.06 -0.04
CA GLY A 246 -12.30 22.73 0.69
C GLY A 246 -12.41 22.61 2.21
N GLN A 247 -13.47 21.99 2.75
CA GLN A 247 -13.61 21.76 4.18
C GLN A 247 -12.57 20.74 4.64
N SER A 248 -11.82 21.11 5.68
CA SER A 248 -10.87 20.20 6.31
C SER A 248 -11.56 19.43 7.43
N HIS A 249 -11.28 18.13 7.50
CA HIS A 249 -11.67 17.25 8.59
C HIS A 249 -10.47 16.46 9.10
N ARG A 250 -10.54 16.06 10.36
CA ARG A 250 -9.58 15.16 10.97
C ARG A 250 -10.01 13.72 10.77
N TYR A 251 -9.23 12.97 10.01
CA TYR A 251 -9.44 11.55 9.77
C TYR A 251 -8.53 10.76 10.69
N ARG A 252 -9.10 9.81 11.43
CA ARG A 252 -8.33 8.88 12.25
C ARG A 252 -8.81 7.45 12.08
N ILE A 253 -7.87 6.53 11.91
CA ILE A 253 -8.12 5.09 11.88
C ILE A 253 -7.31 4.46 13.01
N SER A 254 -8.00 3.72 13.89
CA SER A 254 -7.38 2.99 15.00
C SER A 254 -7.50 1.50 14.76
N TYR A 255 -6.42 0.75 14.99
CA TYR A 255 -6.36 -0.70 14.82
C TYR A 255 -5.86 -1.37 16.10
N ARG A 256 -6.60 -2.36 16.59
CA ARG A 256 -6.23 -3.23 17.71
C ARG A 256 -5.82 -4.60 17.20
N HIS A 257 -4.54 -4.93 17.36
CA HIS A 257 -3.93 -6.14 16.81
C HIS A 257 -4.62 -7.43 17.28
N ASP A 258 -4.75 -7.64 18.59
CA ASP A 258 -5.25 -8.91 19.16
C ASP A 258 -6.69 -9.26 18.77
N THR A 259 -7.46 -8.26 18.35
CA THR A 259 -8.87 -8.43 17.96
C THR A 259 -9.10 -8.19 16.47
N SER A 260 -8.06 -7.79 15.74
CA SER A 260 -8.15 -7.26 14.38
C SER A 260 -9.22 -6.17 14.19
N GLN A 261 -9.59 -5.46 15.27
CA GLN A 261 -10.63 -4.44 15.22
C GLN A 261 -10.05 -3.14 14.67
N ALA A 262 -10.64 -2.64 13.59
CA ALA A 262 -10.40 -1.32 13.04
C ALA A 262 -11.58 -0.39 13.35
N ARG A 263 -11.30 0.87 13.68
CA ARG A 263 -12.31 1.91 13.93
C ARG A 263 -11.95 3.19 13.20
N TRP A 264 -12.94 3.78 12.54
CA TRP A 264 -12.83 5.02 11.79
C TRP A 264 -13.44 6.16 12.57
N TYR A 265 -12.76 7.29 12.55
CA TYR A 265 -13.16 8.53 13.20
C TYR A 265 -13.02 9.71 12.25
N VAL A 266 -13.98 10.61 12.30
CA VAL A 266 -13.95 11.92 11.64
C VAL A 266 -14.22 12.97 12.72
N ASP A 267 -13.31 13.92 12.89
CA ASP A 267 -13.39 14.95 13.95
C ASP A 267 -13.65 14.34 15.34
N ASP A 268 -12.92 13.27 15.64
CA ASP A 268 -13.01 12.47 16.87
C ASP A 268 -14.35 11.74 17.12
N ARG A 269 -15.33 11.89 16.22
CA ARG A 269 -16.56 11.09 16.22
C ARG A 269 -16.31 9.75 15.52
N SER A 270 -16.65 8.64 16.18
CA SER A 270 -16.60 7.31 15.54
C SER A 270 -17.72 7.19 14.51
N VAL A 271 -17.36 6.80 13.28
CA VAL A 271 -18.31 6.72 12.14
C VAL A 271 -18.48 5.30 11.60
N TYR A 272 -17.51 4.41 11.86
CA TYR A 272 -17.55 3.03 11.40
C TYR A 272 -16.59 2.16 12.23
N ASP A 273 -16.89 0.88 12.34
CA ASP A 273 -16.02 -0.13 12.92
C ASP A 273 -16.15 -1.46 12.15
N ALA A 274 -15.05 -2.21 12.10
CA ALA A 274 -15.01 -3.50 11.45
C ALA A 274 -13.94 -4.39 12.07
N ILE A 275 -14.04 -5.69 11.82
CA ILE A 275 -12.98 -6.66 12.12
C ILE A 275 -12.32 -7.01 10.79
N ALA A 276 -11.01 -6.77 10.69
CA ALA A 276 -10.22 -7.22 9.55
C ALA A 276 -10.17 -8.77 9.55
N PRO A 277 -10.37 -9.43 8.40
CA PRO A 277 -10.38 -10.90 8.34
C PRO A 277 -8.99 -11.51 8.55
N LEU A 278 -7.95 -10.69 8.44
CA LEU A 278 -6.56 -11.05 8.69
C LEU A 278 -5.95 -10.07 9.69
N GLN A 279 -5.02 -10.58 10.46
CA GLN A 279 -4.20 -9.78 11.35
C GLN A 279 -3.25 -8.92 10.53
N ILE A 280 -3.21 -7.64 10.83
CA ILE A 280 -2.37 -6.65 10.16
C ILE A 280 -1.15 -6.48 11.06
N GLU A 281 0.02 -6.85 10.55
CA GLU A 281 1.32 -6.74 11.25
C GLU A 281 1.98 -5.36 11.07
N GLY A 282 1.52 -4.62 10.06
CA GLY A 282 1.86 -3.22 9.89
C GLY A 282 1.18 -2.60 8.68
N VAL A 283 1.30 -1.29 8.55
CA VAL A 283 0.66 -0.52 7.47
C VAL A 283 1.60 0.53 6.92
N SER A 284 1.51 0.78 5.62
CA SER A 284 2.05 1.98 4.99
C SER A 284 0.94 3.04 4.91
N LEU A 285 1.32 4.30 5.08
CA LEU A 285 0.44 5.45 4.92
C LEU A 285 0.28 5.74 3.44
N SER A 286 -0.92 6.09 3.02
CA SER A 286 -1.20 6.47 1.65
C SER A 286 -2.13 7.66 1.58
N MET A 287 -1.91 8.48 0.57
CA MET A 287 -2.77 9.61 0.23
C MET A 287 -2.78 9.83 -1.28
N GLY A 288 -3.80 10.50 -1.79
CA GLY A 288 -3.88 10.76 -3.23
C GLY A 288 -5.17 11.41 -3.70
N LEU A 289 -5.21 11.67 -5.00
CA LEU A 289 -6.38 12.10 -5.74
C LEU A 289 -6.71 11.06 -6.80
N VAL A 290 -7.99 10.73 -6.92
CA VAL A 290 -8.54 9.90 -8.00
C VAL A 290 -9.49 10.77 -8.80
N LEU A 291 -9.33 10.82 -10.11
CA LEU A 291 -10.08 11.68 -11.04
C LEU A 291 -11.27 10.96 -11.71
N GLY A 292 -11.34 9.63 -11.58
CA GLY A 292 -12.33 8.78 -12.27
C GLY A 292 -11.85 8.37 -13.67
N ASP A 293 -12.44 7.31 -14.24
CA ASP A 293 -11.97 6.65 -15.48
C ASP A 293 -12.15 7.48 -16.76
N GLY A 294 -11.44 8.60 -16.89
CA GLY A 294 -11.37 9.38 -18.12
C GLY A 294 -10.54 8.66 -19.17
N THR A 295 -11.17 7.89 -20.05
CA THR A 295 -10.56 7.52 -21.34
C THR A 295 -10.37 8.79 -22.18
N ASP A 296 -9.15 9.34 -22.15
CA ASP A 296 -8.44 10.11 -23.19
C ASP A 296 -9.10 11.32 -23.89
N THR A 297 -10.28 11.81 -23.53
CA THR A 297 -10.95 12.84 -24.39
C THR A 297 -11.73 13.95 -23.70
N VAL A 298 -11.72 14.05 -22.36
CA VAL A 298 -12.36 15.19 -21.68
C VAL A 298 -11.33 16.28 -21.47
N ASP A 299 -11.63 17.48 -22.00
CA ASP A 299 -10.90 18.73 -21.83
C ASP A 299 -10.29 18.87 -20.43
N ALA A 300 -8.97 18.63 -20.32
CA ALA A 300 -8.21 18.66 -19.06
C ALA A 300 -8.34 20.00 -18.32
N SER A 301 -8.80 21.05 -19.00
CA SER A 301 -9.12 22.34 -18.38
C SER A 301 -10.34 22.32 -17.44
N ARG A 302 -11.12 21.23 -17.39
CA ARG A 302 -12.37 21.14 -16.60
C ARG A 302 -12.31 20.25 -15.36
N GLN A 303 -11.31 19.38 -15.21
CA GLN A 303 -11.16 18.56 -14.00
C GLN A 303 -10.11 19.20 -13.07
N SER A 304 -10.54 20.16 -12.27
CA SER A 304 -9.71 20.68 -11.19
C SER A 304 -10.01 19.91 -9.91
N ALA A 305 -9.16 18.96 -9.53
CA ALA A 305 -9.17 18.39 -8.18
C ALA A 305 -8.01 18.95 -7.37
N VAL A 306 -8.28 19.19 -6.09
CA VAL A 306 -7.32 19.71 -5.14
C VAL A 306 -7.53 19.01 -3.82
N ALA A 307 -6.45 18.55 -3.21
CA ALA A 307 -6.46 18.09 -1.83
C ALA A 307 -5.25 18.62 -1.08
N THR A 308 -5.41 18.74 0.23
CA THR A 308 -4.36 19.17 1.14
C THR A 308 -4.35 18.24 2.35
N TRP A 309 -3.17 17.76 2.72
CA TRP A 309 -2.94 16.88 3.86
C TRP A 309 -1.97 17.52 4.85
N THR A 310 -2.29 17.43 6.13
CA THR A 310 -1.37 17.80 7.21
C THR A 310 -0.42 16.63 7.55
N PRO A 311 0.59 16.85 8.39
CA PRO A 311 1.48 15.79 8.87
C PRO A 311 0.71 14.62 9.49
N TRP A 312 1.04 13.41 9.05
CA TRP A 312 0.51 12.20 9.67
C TRP A 312 1.01 12.06 11.11
N GLN A 313 0.09 11.83 12.03
CA GLN A 313 0.37 11.51 13.43
C GLN A 313 0.09 10.02 13.67
N VAL A 314 1.08 9.30 14.18
CA VAL A 314 0.97 7.89 14.56
C VAL A 314 1.08 7.79 16.07
N VAL A 315 0.08 7.17 16.70
CA VAL A 315 -0.02 7.03 18.15
C VAL A 315 -0.13 5.57 18.51
N THR A 316 0.75 5.08 19.37
CA THR A 316 0.71 3.69 19.89
C THR A 316 0.49 3.70 21.39
N THR A 317 -0.50 2.91 21.85
CA THR A 317 -0.80 2.67 23.27
C THR A 317 -0.90 1.19 23.58
#